data_AF-A0A1I6QW62-F1
#
_entry.id   AF-A0A1I6QW62-F1
#
_cell.length_a   1.000
_cell.length_b   1.000
_cell.length_c   1.000
_cell.angle_alpha   90.00
_cell.angle_beta   90.00
_cell.angle_gamma   90.00
#
_symmetry.space_group_name_H-M   'P 1'
#
loop_
_entity.id
_entity.type
_entity.pdbx_description
1 polymer ?
#
loop_
_entity_poly.entity_id
_entity_poly.type
_entity_poly.pdbx_seq_one_letter_code
_entity_poly.pdbx_strand_id
1 'polypeptide(L)'
;MPSKAEPSTRVTISGLNPLPSSPPQWNSFKVTIHLTIALVLEFLSAWHLSQGYNLSAVILCEFYMIIAIGKGKLNHPLGILINERNLMSLSRLQITLWTVLFTSTYFTLLVGNLALHPEHPLQLKFDSTVLALMGISSVSAIFSPMINGAKKNRAIDDSLKDQLVQSAAEAYNKSAQEIETSMQGTLYANPSYKDAQFSDIFEGEEMQNHAYIDIAKVQMFLFTMMALMIYTTTIFSTLMTQDLDAIDSFPALPEELIGLIGISNGGYLTSKIINFTKSTPT
;
A
#
# COMPACT_ATOMS: atom_id res chain seq x y z
N MET A 1 47.86 -3.52 -45.59
CA MET A 1 47.76 -3.01 -44.21
C MET A 1 46.30 -2.80 -43.87
N PRO A 2 45.66 -3.70 -43.11
CA PRO A 2 44.32 -3.46 -42.56
C PRO A 2 44.42 -2.87 -41.15
N SER A 3 43.71 -1.78 -40.93
CA SER A 3 43.53 -1.07 -39.66
C SER A 3 42.86 -1.98 -38.63
N LYS A 4 43.48 -2.13 -37.45
CA LYS A 4 42.88 -2.79 -36.29
C LYS A 4 41.76 -1.90 -35.74
N ALA A 5 40.52 -2.36 -35.80
CA ALA A 5 39.42 -1.75 -35.06
C ALA A 5 39.62 -2.00 -33.55
N GLU A 6 39.63 -0.92 -32.77
CA GLU A 6 39.60 -0.98 -31.31
C GLU A 6 38.23 -1.48 -30.81
N PRO A 7 38.18 -2.29 -29.74
CA PRO A 7 36.93 -2.72 -29.15
C PRO A 7 36.27 -1.55 -28.40
N SER A 8 35.01 -1.29 -28.74
CA SER A 8 34.17 -0.30 -28.08
C SER A 8 34.13 -0.54 -26.55
N THR A 9 34.62 0.43 -25.79
CA THR A 9 34.44 0.49 -24.33
C THR A 9 32.95 0.58 -24.02
N ARG A 10 32.41 -0.53 -23.49
CA ARG A 10 31.05 -0.60 -22.95
C ARG A 10 31.00 0.32 -21.74
N VAL A 11 30.31 1.46 -21.87
CA VAL A 11 30.01 2.36 -20.75
C VAL A 11 29.18 1.57 -19.73
N THR A 12 29.80 1.11 -18.66
CA THR A 12 29.11 0.68 -17.45
C THR A 12 28.47 1.91 -16.82
N ILE A 13 27.15 2.05 -16.97
CA ILE A 13 26.36 3.05 -16.23
C ILE A 13 26.43 2.67 -14.75
N SER A 14 27.37 3.28 -14.02
CA SER A 14 27.62 3.08 -12.59
C SER A 14 26.58 3.83 -11.74
N GLY A 15 25.30 3.47 -11.89
CA GLY A 15 24.20 4.13 -11.18
C GLY A 15 22.93 3.31 -11.03
N LEU A 16 22.90 2.07 -11.56
CA LEU A 16 21.83 1.13 -11.26
C LEU A 16 22.32 0.23 -10.14
N ASN A 17 21.78 0.43 -8.94
CA ASN A 17 21.87 -0.59 -7.89
C ASN A 17 21.52 -1.94 -8.51
N PRO A 18 22.37 -2.97 -8.37
CA PRO A 18 21.99 -4.30 -8.78
C PRO A 18 20.68 -4.62 -8.04
N LEU A 19 19.66 -5.05 -8.81
CA LEU A 19 18.48 -5.69 -8.23
C LEU A 19 18.99 -6.70 -7.18
N PRO A 20 18.31 -6.82 -6.02
CA PRO A 20 18.77 -7.66 -4.92
C PRO A 20 19.31 -8.99 -5.46
N SER A 21 20.53 -9.34 -5.05
CA SER A 21 21.37 -10.41 -5.64
C SER A 21 20.69 -11.77 -5.71
N SER A 22 19.56 -11.93 -5.04
CA SER A 22 18.45 -12.77 -5.48
C SER A 22 17.16 -12.20 -4.86
N PRO A 23 16.02 -12.16 -5.60
CA PRO A 23 14.75 -11.96 -4.92
C PRO A 23 14.61 -13.10 -3.88
N PRO A 24 14.11 -12.82 -2.67
CA PRO A 24 13.79 -13.86 -1.71
C PRO A 24 13.07 -15.02 -2.42
N GLN A 25 13.55 -16.24 -2.19
CA GLN A 25 13.04 -17.45 -2.83
C GLN A 25 11.54 -17.53 -2.57
N TRP A 26 10.75 -17.14 -3.57
CA TRP A 26 9.30 -17.15 -3.50
C TRP A 26 8.86 -18.59 -3.30
N ASN A 27 8.39 -18.92 -2.11
CA ASN A 27 7.91 -20.26 -1.81
C ASN A 27 6.49 -20.43 -2.37
N SER A 28 6.40 -20.44 -3.70
CA SER A 28 5.14 -20.47 -4.45
C SER A 28 4.22 -21.56 -3.94
N PHE A 29 4.75 -22.76 -3.71
CA PHE A 29 3.96 -23.91 -3.28
C PHE A 29 3.31 -23.69 -1.91
N LYS A 30 4.06 -23.27 -0.89
CA LYS A 30 3.49 -23.00 0.45
C LYS A 30 2.48 -21.86 0.42
N VAL A 31 2.79 -20.79 -0.31
CA VAL A 31 1.87 -19.65 -0.45
C VAL A 31 0.57 -20.09 -1.11
N THR A 32 0.64 -20.83 -2.23
CA THR A 32 -0.55 -21.36 -2.92
C THR A 32 -1.40 -22.22 -2.02
N ILE A 33 -0.80 -23.08 -1.18
CA ILE A 33 -1.55 -23.88 -0.21
C ILE A 33 -2.29 -22.98 0.78
N HIS A 34 -1.60 -22.01 1.39
CA HIS A 34 -2.22 -21.09 2.35
C HIS A 34 -3.36 -20.29 1.71
N LEU A 35 -3.18 -19.79 0.49
CA LEU A 35 -4.21 -19.06 -0.24
C LEU A 35 -5.41 -19.94 -0.58
N THR A 36 -5.18 -21.19 -1.00
CA THR A 36 -6.25 -22.15 -1.32
C THR A 36 -7.06 -22.48 -0.07
N ILE A 37 -6.39 -22.76 1.06
CA ILE A 37 -7.06 -23.03 2.33
C ILE A 37 -7.88 -21.82 2.77
N ALA A 38 -7.29 -20.62 2.70
CA ALA A 38 -7.97 -19.39 3.09
C ALA A 38 -9.23 -19.14 2.24
N LEU A 39 -9.13 -19.30 0.91
CA LEU A 39 -10.27 -19.13 0.00
C LEU A 39 -11.39 -20.15 0.25
N VAL A 40 -11.05 -21.40 0.56
CA VAL A 40 -12.03 -22.42 0.95
C VAL A 40 -12.69 -22.05 2.28
N LEU A 41 -11.92 -21.63 3.28
CA LEU A 41 -12.45 -21.19 4.58
C LEU A 41 -13.33 -19.95 4.44
N GLU A 42 -12.96 -19.02 3.57
CA GLU A 42 -13.72 -17.82 3.24
C GLU A 42 -15.09 -18.19 2.67
N PHE A 43 -15.12 -19.06 1.65
CA PHE A 43 -16.36 -19.57 1.06
C PHE A 43 -17.25 -20.28 2.08
N LEU A 44 -16.66 -21.21 2.86
CA LEU A 44 -17.40 -21.95 3.88
C LEU A 44 -17.94 -21.03 4.98
N SER A 45 -17.17 -20.00 5.36
CA SER A 45 -17.57 -19.01 6.35
C SER A 45 -18.75 -18.19 5.87
N ALA A 46 -18.69 -17.71 4.61
CA ALA A 46 -19.77 -16.95 4.00
C ALA A 46 -21.06 -17.79 3.84
N TRP A 47 -20.92 -19.09 3.54
CA TRP A 47 -22.05 -20.00 3.32
C TRP A 47 -22.72 -20.49 4.61
N HIS A 48 -21.93 -20.88 5.62
CA HIS A 48 -22.43 -21.63 6.77
C HIS A 48 -22.53 -20.83 8.08
N LEU A 49 -21.77 -19.74 8.23
CA LEU A 49 -21.87 -18.95 9.45
C LEU A 49 -23.12 -18.07 9.40
N SER A 50 -23.68 -17.83 10.59
CA SER A 50 -24.79 -16.90 10.73
C SER A 50 -24.38 -15.49 10.32
N GLN A 51 -25.40 -14.73 9.93
CA GLN A 51 -25.29 -13.36 9.49
C GLN A 51 -24.50 -12.50 10.51
N GLY A 52 -23.55 -11.73 9.99
CA GLY A 52 -22.65 -10.88 10.77
C GLY A 52 -21.38 -11.58 11.29
N TYR A 53 -21.46 -12.85 11.68
CA TYR A 53 -20.26 -13.65 11.96
C TYR A 53 -19.54 -14.05 10.68
N ASN A 54 -20.31 -14.30 9.61
CA ASN A 54 -19.81 -14.59 8.27
C ASN A 54 -18.85 -13.50 7.76
N LEU A 55 -19.23 -12.22 7.79
CA LEU A 55 -18.38 -11.12 7.34
C LEU A 55 -17.08 -11.05 8.14
N SER A 56 -17.15 -11.16 9.46
CA SER A 56 -15.97 -11.12 10.33
C SER A 56 -14.98 -12.23 9.97
N ALA A 57 -15.47 -13.45 9.72
CA ALA A 57 -14.65 -14.57 9.33
C ALA A 57 -14.02 -14.39 7.93
N VAL A 58 -14.78 -13.86 6.97
CA VAL A 58 -14.28 -13.53 5.62
C VAL A 58 -13.16 -12.47 5.70
N ILE A 59 -13.37 -11.38 6.45
CA ILE A 59 -12.34 -10.34 6.68
C ILE A 59 -11.05 -10.96 7.26
N LEU A 60 -11.17 -11.85 8.24
CA LEU A 60 -10.02 -12.53 8.83
C LEU A 60 -9.30 -13.43 7.82
N CYS A 61 -10.03 -14.13 6.95
CA CYS A 61 -9.45 -14.94 5.88
C CYS A 61 -8.68 -14.07 4.87
N GLU A 62 -9.22 -12.92 4.47
CA GLU A 62 -8.55 -12.01 3.54
C GLU A 62 -7.30 -11.37 4.15
N PHE A 63 -7.35 -10.92 5.42
CA PHE A 63 -6.14 -10.46 6.12
C PHE A 63 -5.08 -11.56 6.21
N TYR A 64 -5.50 -12.81 6.46
CA TYR A 64 -4.60 -13.94 6.46
C TYR A 64 -3.96 -14.16 5.08
N MET A 65 -4.72 -14.06 3.98
CA MET A 65 -4.17 -14.13 2.62
C MET A 65 -3.12 -13.06 2.36
N ILE A 66 -3.39 -11.81 2.78
CA ILE A 66 -2.43 -10.71 2.67
C ILE A 66 -1.14 -11.01 3.46
N ILE A 67 -1.25 -11.52 4.68
CA ILE A 67 -0.10 -11.92 5.49
C ILE A 67 0.67 -13.06 4.83
N ALA A 68 -0.03 -14.05 4.26
CA ALA A 68 0.58 -15.18 3.55
C ALA A 68 1.37 -14.71 2.32
N ILE A 69 0.84 -13.75 1.54
CA ILE A 69 1.53 -13.13 0.41
C ILE A 69 2.78 -12.37 0.88
N GLY A 70 2.65 -11.55 1.93
CA GLY A 70 3.75 -10.80 2.52
C GLY A 70 4.89 -11.70 3.02
N LYS A 71 4.57 -12.73 3.80
CA LYS A 71 5.55 -13.71 4.28
C LYS A 71 6.13 -14.54 3.13
N GLY A 72 5.32 -14.89 2.14
CA GLY A 72 5.75 -15.61 0.95
C GLY A 72 6.80 -14.87 0.13
N LYS A 73 6.64 -13.55 -0.02
CA LYS A 73 7.55 -12.73 -0.80
C LYS A 73 8.72 -12.22 -0.01
N LEU A 74 8.50 -11.58 1.13
CA LEU A 74 9.54 -10.86 1.87
C LEU A 74 9.88 -11.51 3.22
N ASN A 75 9.30 -12.67 3.54
CA ASN A 75 9.36 -13.25 4.89
C ASN A 75 8.95 -12.24 5.99
N HIS A 76 8.06 -11.31 5.64
CA HIS A 76 7.59 -10.23 6.49
C HIS A 76 6.05 -10.19 6.45
N PRO A 77 5.35 -10.28 7.59
CA PRO A 77 3.88 -10.35 7.60
C PRO A 77 3.21 -9.12 6.98
N LEU A 78 3.79 -7.94 7.18
CA LEU A 78 3.33 -6.69 6.55
C LEU A 78 4.04 -6.41 5.21
N GLY A 79 4.60 -7.44 4.58
CA GLY A 79 5.42 -7.30 3.36
C GLY A 79 4.69 -6.61 2.20
N ILE A 80 3.36 -6.69 2.14
CA ILE A 80 2.56 -5.99 1.12
C ILE A 80 2.68 -4.46 1.23
N LEU A 81 2.91 -3.94 2.44
CA LEU A 81 3.04 -2.52 2.74
C LEU A 81 4.41 -1.96 2.37
N ILE A 82 5.41 -2.84 2.23
CA ILE A 82 6.78 -2.48 1.89
C ILE A 82 6.86 -2.12 0.41
N ASN A 83 7.38 -0.93 0.12
CA ASN A 83 7.58 -0.43 -1.23
C ASN A 83 8.99 -0.77 -1.77
N GLU A 84 9.28 -0.30 -2.98
CA GLU A 84 10.56 -0.52 -3.66
C GLU A 84 11.75 0.25 -3.07
N ARG A 85 11.51 1.09 -2.06
CA ARG A 85 12.52 1.77 -1.23
C ARG A 85 12.71 1.06 0.11
N ASN A 86 12.15 -0.14 0.27
CA ASN A 86 12.18 -0.91 1.51
C ASN A 86 11.53 -0.18 2.71
N LEU A 87 10.59 0.74 2.44
CA LEU A 87 9.85 1.50 3.45
C LEU A 87 8.38 1.05 3.45
N MET A 88 7.73 1.03 4.62
CA MET A 88 6.27 0.88 4.64
C MET A 88 5.58 2.13 4.07
N SER A 89 4.46 1.93 3.38
CA SER A 89 3.75 3.00 2.67
C SER A 89 2.32 3.16 3.16
N LEU A 90 1.96 4.40 3.49
CA LEU A 90 0.60 4.78 3.85
C LEU A 90 -0.41 4.48 2.73
N SER A 91 -0.09 4.80 1.47
CA SER A 91 -1.01 4.54 0.35
C SER A 91 -1.25 3.05 0.12
N ARG A 92 -0.22 2.21 0.33
CA ARG A 92 -0.35 0.74 0.31
C ARG A 92 -1.23 0.22 1.44
N LEU A 93 -1.10 0.79 2.64
CA LEU A 93 -1.97 0.45 3.76
C LEU A 93 -3.43 0.77 3.46
N GLN A 94 -3.70 1.98 2.95
CA GLN A 94 -5.06 2.42 2.63
C GLN A 94 -5.72 1.53 1.57
N ILE A 95 -5.05 1.30 0.44
CA ILE A 95 -5.63 0.47 -0.62
C ILE A 95 -5.83 -0.96 -0.14
N THR A 96 -4.93 -1.50 0.70
CA THR A 96 -5.07 -2.84 1.28
C THR A 96 -6.31 -2.93 2.18
N LEU A 97 -6.50 -1.97 3.09
CA LEU A 97 -7.63 -1.96 4.02
C LEU A 97 -8.97 -1.77 3.31
N TRP A 98 -9.04 -0.86 2.33
CA TRP A 98 -10.23 -0.68 1.52
C TRP A 98 -10.53 -1.91 0.67
N THR A 99 -9.51 -2.52 0.06
CA THR A 99 -9.67 -3.75 -0.71
C THR A 99 -10.32 -4.81 0.17
N VAL A 100 -9.74 -5.11 1.33
CA VAL A 100 -10.28 -6.12 2.27
C VAL A 100 -11.73 -5.82 2.60
N LEU A 101 -12.05 -4.60 3.04
CA LEU A 101 -13.41 -4.28 3.46
C LEU A 101 -14.42 -4.44 2.32
N PHE A 102 -14.09 -4.01 1.11
CA PHE A 102 -15.01 -4.08 -0.03
C PHE A 102 -15.12 -5.50 -0.58
N THR A 103 -14.01 -6.21 -0.76
CA THR A 103 -14.03 -7.59 -1.27
C THR A 103 -14.71 -8.51 -0.29
N SER A 104 -14.43 -8.39 1.02
CA SER A 104 -15.08 -9.20 2.04
C SER A 104 -16.59 -8.98 2.07
N THR A 105 -17.03 -7.72 1.97
CA THR A 105 -18.46 -7.36 2.00
C THR A 105 -19.16 -7.87 0.75
N TYR A 106 -18.58 -7.63 -0.42
CA TYR A 106 -19.09 -8.11 -1.69
C TYR A 106 -19.22 -9.64 -1.70
N PHE A 107 -18.16 -10.34 -1.30
CA PHE A 107 -18.12 -11.79 -1.26
C PHE A 107 -19.16 -12.36 -0.28
N THR A 108 -19.25 -11.80 0.93
CA THR A 108 -20.23 -12.23 1.94
C THR A 108 -21.66 -12.08 1.46
N LEU A 109 -22.00 -10.93 0.85
CA LEU A 109 -23.35 -10.69 0.32
C LEU A 109 -23.66 -11.61 -0.86
N LEU A 110 -22.72 -11.79 -1.79
CA LEU A 110 -22.91 -12.64 -2.97
C LEU A 110 -23.12 -14.11 -2.60
N VAL A 111 -22.24 -14.66 -1.77
CA VAL A 111 -22.30 -16.07 -1.37
C VAL A 111 -23.49 -16.31 -0.43
N GLY A 112 -23.74 -15.40 0.52
CA GLY A 112 -24.89 -15.49 1.41
C GLY A 112 -26.23 -15.44 0.67
N ASN A 113 -26.35 -14.56 -0.34
CA ASN A 113 -27.54 -14.51 -1.18
C ASN A 113 -27.68 -15.77 -2.05
N LEU A 114 -26.59 -16.28 -2.64
CA LEU A 114 -26.61 -17.53 -3.40
C LEU A 114 -27.05 -18.73 -2.56
N ALA A 115 -26.67 -18.77 -1.28
CA ALA A 115 -27.07 -19.82 -0.35
C ALA A 115 -28.58 -19.78 -0.03
N LEU A 116 -29.19 -18.58 -0.02
CA LEU A 116 -30.63 -18.40 0.23
C LEU A 116 -31.47 -18.56 -1.04
N HIS A 117 -30.99 -18.04 -2.18
CA HIS A 117 -31.72 -17.98 -3.44
C HIS A 117 -30.82 -18.38 -4.64
N PRO A 118 -30.58 -19.69 -4.85
CA PRO A 118 -29.70 -20.19 -5.91
C PRO A 118 -30.08 -19.73 -7.33
N GLU A 119 -31.36 -19.46 -7.55
CA GLU A 119 -31.93 -19.11 -8.87
C GLU A 119 -31.86 -17.60 -9.17
N HIS A 120 -31.52 -16.75 -8.19
CA HIS A 120 -31.56 -15.30 -8.30
C HIS A 120 -30.24 -14.68 -7.81
N PRO A 121 -29.18 -14.66 -8.65
CA PRO A 121 -27.92 -14.06 -8.25
C PRO A 121 -28.10 -12.57 -7.93
N LEU A 122 -27.64 -12.16 -6.75
CA LEU A 122 -27.72 -10.78 -6.26
C LEU A 122 -27.15 -9.78 -7.27
N GLN A 123 -27.96 -8.79 -7.65
CA GLN A 123 -27.50 -7.63 -8.42
C GLN A 123 -27.10 -6.49 -7.49
N LEU A 124 -25.98 -6.68 -6.79
CA LEU A 124 -25.49 -5.68 -5.84
C LEU A 124 -25.01 -4.42 -6.56
N LYS A 125 -25.63 -3.28 -6.27
CA LYS A 125 -25.27 -1.97 -6.82
C LYS A 125 -24.24 -1.28 -5.92
N PHE A 126 -23.32 -0.57 -6.54
CA PHE A 126 -22.41 0.33 -5.83
C PHE A 126 -23.01 1.72 -5.78
N ASP A 127 -23.12 2.27 -4.56
CA ASP A 127 -23.47 3.67 -4.38
C ASP A 127 -22.37 4.61 -4.93
N SER A 128 -22.76 5.75 -5.47
CA SER A 128 -21.82 6.72 -6.07
C SER A 128 -20.80 7.26 -5.08
N THR A 129 -21.16 7.41 -3.80
CA THR A 129 -20.25 7.88 -2.75
C THR A 129 -19.17 6.84 -2.42
N VAL A 130 -19.53 5.56 -2.50
CA VAL A 130 -18.60 4.44 -2.35
C VAL A 130 -17.62 4.37 -3.53
N LEU A 131 -18.13 4.53 -4.75
CA LEU A 131 -17.29 4.62 -5.95
C LEU A 131 -16.33 5.82 -5.88
N ALA A 132 -16.82 6.99 -5.43
CA ALA A 132 -15.99 8.17 -5.24
C ALA A 132 -14.86 7.92 -4.22
N LEU A 133 -15.18 7.31 -3.08
CA LEU A 133 -14.19 6.94 -2.06
C LEU A 133 -13.09 6.00 -2.59
N MET A 134 -13.49 4.94 -3.31
CA MET A 134 -12.54 4.00 -3.93
C MET A 134 -11.68 4.70 -4.99
N GLY A 135 -12.29 5.59 -5.78
CA GLY A 135 -11.58 6.42 -6.76
C GLY A 135 -10.50 7.28 -6.12
N ILE A 136 -10.84 8.03 -5.07
CA ILE A 136 -9.89 8.88 -4.32
C ILE A 136 -8.71 8.06 -3.77
N SER A 137 -9.00 6.88 -3.18
CA SER A 137 -7.95 6.00 -2.64
C SER A 137 -7.03 5.44 -3.72
N SER A 138 -7.61 5.06 -4.87
CA SER A 138 -6.88 4.51 -6.02
C SER A 138 -5.95 5.56 -6.67
N VAL A 139 -6.39 6.81 -6.77
CA VAL A 139 -5.57 7.92 -7.26
C VAL A 139 -4.29 8.03 -6.43
N SER A 140 -4.38 8.07 -5.10
CA SER A 140 -3.18 8.15 -4.25
C SER A 140 -2.24 6.96 -4.38
N ALA A 141 -2.78 5.75 -4.57
CA ALA A 141 -1.99 4.54 -4.76
C ALA A 141 -1.17 4.56 -6.07
N ILE A 142 -1.71 5.15 -7.13
CA ILE A 142 -1.06 5.25 -8.46
C ILE A 142 -0.12 6.45 -8.54
N PHE A 143 -0.52 7.60 -8.02
CA PHE A 143 0.27 8.83 -8.13
C PHE A 143 1.50 8.82 -7.22
N SER A 144 1.43 8.19 -6.04
CA SER A 144 2.55 8.19 -5.09
C SER A 144 3.84 7.57 -5.67
N PRO A 145 3.82 6.38 -6.30
CA PRO A 145 4.99 5.83 -6.99
C PRO A 145 5.48 6.69 -8.16
N MET A 146 4.58 7.32 -8.92
CA MET A 146 4.93 8.18 -10.05
C MET A 146 5.70 9.42 -9.61
N ILE A 147 5.20 10.13 -8.59
CA ILE A 147 5.86 11.30 -8.00
C ILE A 147 7.23 10.90 -7.46
N ASN A 148 7.31 9.79 -6.75
CA ASN A 148 8.58 9.26 -6.25
C ASN A 148 9.54 8.93 -7.40
N GLY A 149 9.06 8.31 -8.48
CA GLY A 149 9.86 8.03 -9.67
C GLY A 149 10.53 9.27 -10.27
N ALA A 150 9.82 10.41 -10.29
CA ALA A 150 10.41 11.68 -10.73
C ALA A 150 11.53 12.17 -9.79
N LYS A 151 11.41 11.93 -8.48
CA LYS A 151 12.41 12.29 -7.46
C LYS A 151 13.63 11.37 -7.44
N LYS A 152 13.47 10.09 -7.83
CA LYS A 152 14.59 9.12 -7.94
C LYS A 152 15.66 9.54 -8.93
N ASN A 153 15.27 10.31 -9.95
CA ASN A 153 16.18 10.75 -11.01
C ASN A 153 16.81 12.13 -10.72
N ARG A 154 16.54 12.73 -9.55
CA ARG A 154 17.10 14.03 -9.17
C ARG A 154 18.35 13.84 -8.33
N ALA A 155 19.44 14.45 -8.77
CA ALA A 155 20.68 14.51 -8.00
C ALA A 155 20.52 15.48 -6.81
N ILE A 156 21.01 15.08 -5.65
CA ILE A 156 21.14 15.97 -4.49
C ILE A 156 22.24 16.99 -4.80
N ASP A 157 22.07 18.23 -4.34
CA ASP A 157 23.13 19.25 -4.38
C ASP A 157 24.40 18.71 -3.70
N ASP A 158 25.52 18.69 -4.43
CA ASP A 158 26.80 18.13 -3.97
C ASP A 158 27.26 18.72 -2.64
N SER A 159 26.93 20.00 -2.36
CA SER A 159 27.28 20.66 -1.10
C SER A 159 26.55 20.13 0.13
N LEU A 160 25.41 19.45 -0.07
CA LEU A 160 24.55 18.96 1.00
C LEU A 160 24.57 17.43 1.13
N LYS A 161 25.05 16.72 0.10
CA LYS A 161 24.94 15.26 0.02
C LYS A 161 25.54 14.57 1.25
N ASP A 162 26.79 14.87 1.58
CA ASP A 162 27.50 14.23 2.70
C ASP A 162 26.82 14.49 4.04
N GLN A 163 26.34 15.72 4.25
CA GLN A 163 25.61 16.09 5.46
C GLN A 163 24.31 15.31 5.60
N LEU A 164 23.52 15.19 4.52
CA LEU A 164 22.24 14.49 4.53
C LEU A 164 22.43 12.98 4.71
N VAL A 165 23.43 12.39 4.06
CA VAL A 165 23.78 10.98 4.23
C VAL A 165 24.20 10.69 5.67
N GLN A 166 25.06 11.54 6.25
CA GLN A 166 25.51 11.38 7.63
C GLN A 166 24.35 11.54 8.63
N SER A 167 23.48 12.53 8.43
CA SER A 167 22.30 12.73 9.28
C SER A 167 21.36 11.52 9.25
N ALA A 168 21.14 10.92 8.08
CA ALA A 168 20.31 9.71 7.96
C ALA A 168 20.98 8.48 8.57
N ALA A 169 22.31 8.35 8.43
CA ALA A 169 23.08 7.29 9.05
C ALA A 169 22.94 7.33 10.59
N GLU A 170 23.03 8.53 11.18
CA GLU A 170 22.84 8.74 12.61
C GLU A 170 21.39 8.48 13.06
N ALA A 171 20.40 8.99 12.32
CA ALA A 171 18.99 8.85 12.68
C ALA A 171 18.53 7.38 12.76
N TYR A 172 19.04 6.52 11.88
CA TYR A 172 18.63 5.12 11.79
C TYR A 172 19.69 4.13 12.28
N ASN A 173 20.78 4.61 12.88
CA ASN A 173 21.90 3.79 13.35
C ASN A 173 22.43 2.84 12.26
N LYS A 174 22.75 3.41 11.09
CA LYS A 174 23.32 2.74 9.91
C LYS A 174 24.65 3.38 9.53
N SER A 175 25.43 2.73 8.68
CA SER A 175 26.63 3.37 8.12
C SER A 175 26.26 4.35 7.00
N ALA A 176 27.06 5.41 6.84
CA ALA A 176 26.91 6.37 5.74
C ALA A 176 26.95 5.67 4.37
N GLN A 177 27.79 4.65 4.22
CA GLN A 177 27.89 3.86 2.99
C GLN A 177 26.60 3.07 2.69
N GLU A 178 25.96 2.49 3.70
CA GLU A 178 24.67 1.81 3.52
C GLU A 178 23.59 2.78 3.05
N ILE A 179 23.54 3.98 3.63
CA ILE A 179 22.59 5.03 3.23
C ILE A 179 22.86 5.52 1.80
N GLU A 180 24.12 5.82 1.48
CA GLU A 180 24.50 6.33 0.16
C GLU A 180 24.22 5.31 -0.95
N THR A 181 24.39 4.02 -0.66
CA THR A 181 24.08 2.95 -1.61
C THR A 181 22.59 2.66 -1.72
N SER A 182 21.81 2.85 -0.65
CA SER A 182 20.37 2.56 -0.67
C SER A 182 19.53 3.72 -1.23
N MET A 183 19.93 4.97 -0.98
CA MET A 183 19.19 6.17 -1.38
C MET A 183 18.91 6.19 -2.89
N GLN A 184 17.80 6.82 -3.27
CA GLN A 184 17.35 6.88 -4.66
C GLN A 184 17.13 8.34 -5.05
N GLY A 185 18.15 8.99 -5.65
CA GLY A 185 18.09 10.42 -5.96
C GLY A 185 17.94 11.26 -4.69
N THR A 186 16.90 12.09 -4.61
CA THR A 186 16.60 12.84 -3.38
C THR A 186 15.86 12.04 -2.31
N LEU A 187 15.46 10.81 -2.59
CA LEU A 187 14.64 9.99 -1.70
C LEU A 187 15.48 9.14 -0.74
N TYR A 188 15.06 9.11 0.52
CA TYR A 188 15.52 8.12 1.49
C TYR A 188 14.97 6.73 1.13
N ALA A 189 15.76 5.70 1.43
CA ALA A 189 15.40 4.30 1.28
C ALA A 189 16.16 3.44 2.29
N ASN A 190 15.49 2.44 2.83
CA ASN A 190 16.09 1.47 3.74
C ASN A 190 17.06 0.54 2.97
N PRO A 191 18.23 0.21 3.54
CA PRO A 191 19.18 -0.72 2.91
C PRO A 191 18.57 -2.11 2.63
N SER A 192 17.69 -2.58 3.51
CA SER A 192 17.02 -3.88 3.38
C SER A 192 15.54 -3.78 3.68
N TYR A 193 14.71 -4.61 3.04
CA TYR A 193 13.28 -4.76 3.37
C TYR A 193 13.06 -5.21 4.83
N LYS A 194 14.07 -5.80 5.47
CA LYS A 194 14.02 -6.16 6.90
C LYS A 194 14.08 -4.96 7.83
N ASP A 195 14.58 -3.83 7.32
CA ASP A 195 14.65 -2.56 8.06
C ASP A 195 13.35 -1.76 7.95
N ALA A 196 12.37 -2.22 7.16
CA ALA A 196 11.07 -1.57 7.05
C ALA A 196 10.34 -1.58 8.39
N GLN A 197 9.92 -0.40 8.86
CA GLN A 197 9.24 -0.23 10.13
C GLN A 197 7.84 0.34 9.91
N PHE A 198 6.95 0.11 10.86
CA PHE A 198 5.61 0.68 10.79
C PHE A 198 5.65 2.21 10.88
N SER A 199 6.64 2.81 11.54
CA SER A 199 6.80 4.26 11.62
C SER A 199 7.04 4.92 10.26
N ASP A 200 7.62 4.20 9.29
CA ASP A 200 7.88 4.69 7.92
C ASP A 200 6.62 5.29 7.26
N ILE A 201 5.41 4.83 7.64
CA ILE A 201 4.15 5.32 7.08
C ILE A 201 3.84 6.76 7.49
N PHE A 202 4.50 7.29 8.52
CA PHE A 202 4.32 8.65 9.05
C PHE A 202 5.53 9.54 8.80
N GLU A 203 6.65 8.98 8.37
CA GLU A 203 7.91 9.69 8.18
C GLU A 203 7.98 10.41 6.83
N GLY A 204 8.85 11.41 6.72
CA GLY A 204 9.18 12.06 5.46
C GLY A 204 9.79 11.10 4.43
N GLU A 205 9.87 11.52 3.17
CA GLU A 205 10.30 10.63 2.08
C GLU A 205 11.65 11.01 1.46
N GLU A 206 12.10 12.24 1.70
CA GLU A 206 13.32 12.79 1.14
C GLU A 206 14.44 12.82 2.16
N MET A 207 15.68 12.83 1.67
CA MET A 207 16.87 12.86 2.53
C MET A 207 16.86 14.02 3.54
N GLN A 208 16.18 15.14 3.25
CA GLN A 208 16.06 16.28 4.15
C GLN A 208 15.04 16.06 5.29
N ASN A 209 13.96 15.32 5.05
CA ASN A 209 12.83 15.23 5.98
C ASN A 209 12.53 13.80 6.48
N HIS A 210 13.34 12.80 6.12
CA HIS A 210 13.14 11.39 6.44
C HIS A 210 12.85 11.12 7.92
N ALA A 211 13.61 11.72 8.84
CA ALA A 211 13.48 11.45 10.27
C ALA A 211 12.33 12.23 10.95
N TYR A 212 11.59 13.05 10.19
CA TYR A 212 10.52 13.88 10.72
C TYR A 212 9.15 13.30 10.38
N ILE A 213 8.20 13.54 11.28
CA ILE A 213 6.80 13.20 11.06
C ILE A 213 6.22 14.12 9.97
N ASP A 214 5.68 13.50 8.92
CA ASP A 214 4.91 14.16 7.86
C ASP A 214 3.45 14.33 8.32
N ILE A 215 3.08 15.57 8.61
CA ILE A 215 1.73 15.91 9.08
C ILE A 215 0.65 15.57 8.05
N ALA A 216 0.94 15.66 6.75
CA ALA A 216 -0.02 15.31 5.71
C ALA A 216 -0.29 13.80 5.68
N LYS A 217 0.73 12.97 5.95
CA LYS A 217 0.56 11.52 6.15
C LYS A 217 -0.27 11.22 7.40
N VAL A 218 0.01 11.88 8.52
CA VAL A 218 -0.77 11.69 9.76
C VAL A 218 -2.23 12.06 9.57
N GLN A 219 -2.51 13.23 8.99
CA GLN A 219 -3.87 13.69 8.70
C GLN A 219 -4.61 12.67 7.81
N MET A 220 -3.96 12.24 6.72
CA MET A 220 -4.54 11.27 5.80
C MET A 220 -4.79 9.91 6.44
N PHE A 221 -3.88 9.44 7.29
CA PHE A 221 -4.08 8.22 8.07
C PHE A 221 -5.31 8.33 8.98
N LEU A 222 -5.43 9.41 9.75
CA LEU A 222 -6.54 9.59 10.70
C LEU A 222 -7.89 9.65 9.99
N PHE A 223 -8.02 10.42 8.91
CA PHE A 223 -9.27 10.48 8.16
C PHE A 223 -9.62 9.15 7.49
N THR A 224 -8.61 8.41 7.00
CA THR A 224 -8.85 7.07 6.44
C THR A 224 -9.33 6.09 7.51
N MET A 225 -8.70 6.08 8.69
CA MET A 225 -9.11 5.18 9.79
C MET A 225 -10.51 5.50 10.30
N MET A 226 -10.84 6.80 10.41
CA MET A 226 -12.18 7.23 10.78
C MET A 226 -13.23 6.78 9.76
N ALA A 227 -12.95 6.97 8.47
CA ALA A 227 -13.83 6.53 7.39
C ALA A 227 -14.01 5.02 7.38
N LEU A 228 -12.92 4.25 7.52
CA LEU A 228 -12.97 2.79 7.64
C LEU A 228 -13.82 2.35 8.83
N MET A 229 -13.65 2.97 10.00
CA MET A 229 -14.41 2.63 11.20
C MET A 229 -15.91 2.89 11.04
N ILE A 230 -16.27 4.08 10.55
CA ILE A 230 -17.67 4.45 10.29
C ILE A 230 -18.27 3.48 9.28
N TYR A 231 -17.58 3.26 8.16
CA TYR A 231 -18.12 2.45 7.08
C TYR A 231 -18.23 0.97 7.44
N THR A 232 -17.22 0.42 8.13
CA THR A 232 -17.27 -0.93 8.68
C THR A 232 -18.47 -1.08 9.62
N THR A 233 -18.67 -0.12 10.52
CA THR A 233 -19.82 -0.13 11.45
C THR A 233 -21.15 -0.09 10.69
N THR A 234 -21.26 0.74 9.64
CA THR A 234 -22.46 0.80 8.80
C THR A 234 -22.72 -0.54 8.11
N ILE A 235 -21.70 -1.15 7.49
CA ILE A 235 -21.83 -2.47 6.84
C ILE A 235 -22.29 -3.53 7.85
N PHE A 236 -21.63 -3.60 9.01
CA PHE A 236 -21.99 -4.56 10.05
C PHE A 236 -23.41 -4.32 10.57
N SER A 237 -23.81 -3.07 10.78
CA SER A 237 -25.16 -2.72 11.21
C SER A 237 -26.20 -3.14 10.16
N THR A 238 -25.97 -2.82 8.88
CA THR A 238 -26.84 -3.23 7.77
C THR A 238 -26.96 -4.75 7.72
N LEU A 239 -25.84 -5.47 7.77
CA LEU A 239 -25.85 -6.93 7.81
C LEU A 239 -26.51 -7.49 9.05
N MET A 240 -26.46 -6.86 10.22
CA MET A 240 -27.10 -7.42 11.42
C MET A 240 -28.60 -7.13 11.51
N THR A 241 -29.10 -6.16 10.74
CA THR A 241 -30.48 -5.64 10.91
C THR A 241 -31.39 -5.87 9.72
N GLN A 242 -30.85 -6.13 8.53
CA GLN A 242 -31.62 -6.36 7.31
C GLN A 242 -31.43 -7.80 6.85
N ASP A 243 -32.45 -8.39 6.23
CA ASP A 243 -32.30 -9.69 5.58
C ASP A 243 -31.37 -9.57 4.35
N LEU A 244 -30.58 -10.61 4.09
CA LEU A 244 -29.54 -10.58 3.05
C LEU A 244 -30.09 -10.37 1.63
N ASP A 245 -31.33 -10.80 1.37
CA ASP A 245 -32.03 -10.62 0.09
C ASP A 245 -32.58 -9.20 -0.10
N ALA A 246 -32.73 -8.43 0.98
CA ALA A 246 -33.15 -7.03 0.95
C ALA A 246 -31.98 -6.06 0.66
N ILE A 247 -30.72 -6.51 0.76
CA ILE A 247 -29.53 -5.67 0.56
C ILE A 247 -29.17 -5.65 -0.93
N ASP A 248 -29.75 -4.72 -1.69
CA ASP A 248 -29.51 -4.57 -3.13
C ASP A 248 -28.37 -3.59 -3.48
N SER A 249 -27.82 -2.90 -2.48
CA SER A 249 -26.81 -1.87 -2.67
C SER A 249 -25.85 -1.76 -1.48
N PHE A 250 -24.62 -1.32 -1.75
CA PHE A 250 -23.71 -0.91 -0.69
C PHE A 250 -24.27 0.30 0.07
N PRO A 251 -24.12 0.36 1.40
CA PRO A 251 -24.54 1.53 2.16
C PRO A 251 -23.86 2.79 1.64
N ALA A 252 -24.63 3.87 1.49
CA ALA A 252 -24.10 5.17 1.12
C ALA A 252 -23.26 5.76 2.27
N LEU A 253 -22.29 6.60 1.91
CA LEU A 253 -21.52 7.41 2.84
C LEU A 253 -21.96 8.88 2.78
N PRO A 254 -21.87 9.64 3.88
CA PRO A 254 -22.13 11.08 3.86
C PRO A 254 -21.20 11.79 2.87
N GLU A 255 -21.74 12.69 2.04
CA GLU A 255 -20.97 13.44 1.04
C GLU A 255 -19.87 14.29 1.69
N GLU A 256 -20.12 14.82 2.89
CA GLU A 256 -19.14 15.60 3.66
C GLU A 256 -17.93 14.76 4.06
N LEU A 257 -18.14 13.48 4.38
CA LEU A 257 -17.05 12.55 4.68
C LEU A 257 -16.21 12.28 3.43
N ILE A 258 -16.85 12.12 2.27
CA ILE A 258 -16.15 11.98 0.98
C ILE A 258 -15.33 13.24 0.68
N GLY A 259 -15.92 14.42 0.87
CA GLY A 259 -15.25 15.70 0.69
C GLY A 259 -14.02 15.83 1.59
N LEU A 260 -14.14 15.45 2.86
CA LEU A 260 -13.06 15.50 3.85
C LEU A 260 -11.90 14.57 3.48
N ILE A 261 -12.20 13.34 3.05
CA ILE A 261 -11.19 12.39 2.56
C ILE A 261 -10.53 12.92 1.29
N GLY A 262 -11.31 13.49 0.37
CA GLY A 262 -10.80 14.10 -0.86
C GLY A 262 -9.81 15.24 -0.59
N ILE A 263 -10.15 16.16 0.32
CA ILE A 263 -9.27 17.25 0.74
C ILE A 263 -8.00 16.69 1.38
N SER A 264 -8.12 15.70 2.27
CA SER A 264 -6.95 15.09 2.91
C SER A 264 -6.05 14.37 1.91
N ASN A 265 -6.62 13.71 0.89
CA ASN A 265 -5.87 13.03 -0.16
C ASN A 265 -5.13 14.03 -1.04
N GLY A 266 -5.79 15.13 -1.42
CA GLY A 266 -5.18 16.22 -2.15
C GLY A 266 -4.03 16.88 -1.39
N GLY A 267 -4.20 17.12 -0.08
CA GLY A 267 -3.14 17.62 0.79
C GLY A 267 -1.92 16.69 0.86
N TYR A 268 -2.17 15.38 1.02
CA TYR A 268 -1.14 14.35 1.01
C TYR A 268 -0.38 14.27 -0.33
N LEU A 269 -1.08 14.32 -1.47
CA LEU A 269 -0.41 14.31 -2.77
C LEU A 269 0.37 15.60 -3.01
N THR A 270 -0.16 16.74 -2.56
CA THR A 270 0.54 18.03 -2.65
C THR A 270 1.83 18.01 -1.84
N SER A 271 1.82 17.49 -0.61
CA SER A 271 3.05 17.36 0.20
C SER A 271 4.09 16.48 -0.49
N LYS A 272 3.65 15.41 -1.18
CA LYS A 272 4.53 14.56 -1.97
C LYS A 272 5.16 15.25 -3.18
N ILE A 273 4.47 16.20 -3.81
CA ILE A 273 4.98 16.91 -5.00
C ILE A 273 6.08 17.91 -4.62
N ILE A 274 5.96 18.54 -3.45
CA ILE A 274 6.95 19.50 -2.94
C ILE A 274 8.30 18.79 -2.76
N ASN A 275 9.39 19.44 -3.18
CA ASN A 275 10.74 18.93 -2.98
C ASN A 275 11.32 19.53 -1.71
N PHE A 276 11.67 18.68 -0.76
CA PHE A 276 12.27 19.09 0.51
C PHE A 276 13.79 19.04 0.46
N THR A 277 14.37 18.11 -0.29
CA THR A 277 15.81 18.05 -0.53
C THR A 277 16.17 18.92 -1.72
N LYS A 278 17.09 19.86 -1.48
CA LYS A 278 17.65 20.70 -2.54
C LYS A 278 18.40 19.81 -3.54
N SER A 279 18.06 19.98 -4.81
CA SER A 279 18.65 19.24 -5.93
C SER A 279 19.51 20.16 -6.79
N THR A 280 20.49 19.57 -7.47
CA THR A 280 21.30 20.29 -8.45
C THR A 280 20.39 20.79 -9.57
N PRO A 281 20.52 22.07 -10.01
CA PRO A 281 19.75 22.56 -11.15
C PRO A 281 20.04 21.69 -12.38
N THR A 282 18.98 21.14 -12.99
CA THR A 282 19.04 20.49 -14.31
C THR A 282 19.26 21.51 -15.41
#